data_AF-K0B9V1-F1
#
_entry.id   AF-K0B9V1-F1
#
_cell.length_a   1.000
_cell.length_b   1.000
_cell.length_c   1.000
_cell.angle_alpha   90.00
_cell.angle_beta   90.00
_cell.angle_gamma   90.00
#
_symmetry.space_group_name_H-M   'P 1'
#
loop_
_entity.id
_entity.type
_entity.pdbx_description
1 polymer ?
#
loop_
_entity_poly.entity_id
_entity_poly.type
_entity_poly.pdbx_seq_one_letter_code
_entity_poly.pdbx_strand_id
1 'polypeptide(L)'
;MSHANQNPIRGILDRDVSQHMNTTFLKLLDSTLMTVACGVMQKNDKDEIIVVNNNDTPIGIVTDQDILQKIGEAHANPNKTRLEDIMTFPLVGVKHDDTLSKALNIMRNNNLKKLVVTGQDDKIIGMIYHRTITSLIQQKVASTSSTNYSLRAILWNLGTVTQFAGVLMLIPSILATILNETEVATGVFLMSALLLITGFFLNAYGDKHPLNLRGSAIMVLASFFILVLFGTIPYLYVSPYGQSSFADLFANSFFSSASSFTTAGVTLFSTPEDLPDSFTFYRSFSQFVGGLSFIYLIMTAFYPESKLVTMRGFISGKIPKLRELFATITIVFSIYAVIIAMLMFYFGERNIVDDFSIAMSVLSTGGFMPDSAILETLTLPEYFVLMGGMILGTLPFGLHYAFVRKKFMSIKLTHEVGIYFAILAGSILLFIVLTDIREIDSVFTVVATSTTAGTQIIDLGGIGSTPMILLLVLMLIGGCGFSTAGGIKIFRLQQIYQFRKYFKKTKWQKIPSHDRKEIWVALILMVLFPTAPIPVAYHLSNQGYDFSDSYFESVGAITTAGLGVGIIDIDLDAFSKILVGFLMILGRLEIILLAYIFVPKLVS
;
A
#
# COMPACT_ATOMS: atom_id res chain seq x y z
N MET A 1 0.59 31.27 35.81
CA MET A 1 0.15 32.48 35.07
C MET A 1 -0.31 32.07 33.68
N SER A 2 -1.58 32.35 33.39
CA SER A 2 -2.30 32.36 32.11
C SER A 2 -1.51 32.05 30.82
N HIS A 3 -1.45 30.78 30.41
CA HIS A 3 -1.36 30.45 28.98
C HIS A 3 -2.79 30.25 28.47
N ALA A 4 -3.33 31.32 27.89
CA ALA A 4 -4.61 31.28 27.21
C ALA A 4 -4.56 30.24 26.10
N ASN A 5 -5.27 29.13 26.32
CA ASN A 5 -5.75 28.22 25.28
C ASN A 5 -6.67 29.04 24.35
N GLN A 6 -6.07 29.80 23.42
CA GLN A 6 -6.83 30.38 22.33
C GLN A 6 -7.26 29.22 21.44
N ASN A 7 -8.55 28.87 21.55
CA ASN A 7 -9.18 27.86 20.73
C ASN A 7 -8.80 28.11 19.25
N PRO A 8 -8.09 27.20 18.56
CA PRO A 8 -7.51 27.42 17.22
C PRO A 8 -8.56 27.78 16.16
N ILE A 9 -9.84 27.53 16.46
CA ILE A 9 -11.01 27.86 15.67
C ILE A 9 -11.33 29.37 15.74
N ARG A 10 -11.03 30.03 16.86
CA ARG A 10 -11.38 31.44 17.12
C ARG A 10 -10.73 32.38 16.10
N GLY A 11 -9.44 32.17 15.82
CA GLY A 11 -8.71 32.97 14.81
C GLY A 11 -9.16 32.79 13.36
N ILE A 12 -10.01 31.79 13.04
CA ILE A 12 -10.66 31.70 11.72
C ILE A 12 -11.99 32.43 11.72
N LEU A 13 -12.76 32.29 12.80
CA LEU A 13 -14.05 32.94 12.93
C LEU A 13 -13.93 34.47 13.00
N ASP A 14 -12.76 34.98 13.39
CA ASP A 14 -12.44 36.41 13.43
C ASP A 14 -11.99 36.99 12.07
N ARG A 15 -11.87 36.17 11.01
CA ARG A 15 -11.51 36.67 9.66
C ARG A 15 -12.69 37.33 8.96
N ASP A 16 -12.37 38.25 8.07
CA ASP A 16 -13.34 38.99 7.26
C ASP A 16 -14.02 38.09 6.22
N VAL A 17 -15.32 38.31 6.01
CA VAL A 17 -16.12 37.61 5.00
C VAL A 17 -15.57 37.82 3.59
N SER A 18 -15.03 39.00 3.29
CA SER A 18 -14.45 39.36 1.99
C SER A 18 -13.36 38.40 1.49
N GLN A 19 -12.59 37.80 2.40
CA GLN A 19 -11.50 36.88 2.06
C GLN A 19 -11.97 35.50 1.61
N HIS A 20 -13.23 35.15 1.90
CA HIS A 20 -13.77 33.80 1.75
C HIS A 20 -15.12 33.76 1.01
N MET A 21 -15.58 34.89 0.46
CA MET A 21 -16.80 34.98 -0.34
C MET A 21 -16.59 34.49 -1.78
N ASN A 22 -17.69 34.08 -2.42
CA ASN A 22 -17.74 33.85 -3.86
C ASN A 22 -18.21 35.12 -4.56
N THR A 23 -17.43 35.62 -5.51
CA THR A 23 -17.73 36.82 -6.29
C THR A 23 -18.60 36.55 -7.53
N THR A 24 -18.83 35.27 -7.86
CA THR A 24 -19.64 34.88 -9.02
C THR A 24 -21.06 34.50 -8.61
N PHE A 25 -22.03 35.34 -8.96
CA PHE A 25 -23.44 35.14 -8.65
C PHE A 25 -24.32 35.57 -9.82
N LEU A 26 -25.53 35.00 -9.89
CA LEU A 26 -26.52 35.34 -10.90
C LEU A 26 -27.47 36.40 -10.37
N LYS A 27 -27.84 37.35 -11.24
CA LYS A 27 -28.89 38.33 -10.97
C LYS A 27 -29.97 38.23 -12.05
N LEU A 28 -31.24 38.28 -11.66
CA LEU A 28 -32.38 38.39 -12.58
C LEU A 28 -33.43 39.35 -12.02
N LEU A 29 -34.24 39.93 -12.91
CA LEU A 29 -35.35 40.80 -12.53
C LEU A 29 -36.46 40.02 -11.82
N ASP A 30 -37.10 40.63 -10.84
CA ASP A 30 -38.29 40.13 -10.14
C ASP A 30 -39.42 39.61 -11.06
N SER A 31 -39.63 40.30 -12.18
CA SER A 31 -40.61 39.98 -13.22
C SER A 31 -40.23 38.78 -14.12
N THR A 32 -39.03 38.21 -13.96
CA THR A 32 -38.56 37.09 -14.79
C THR A 32 -39.37 35.82 -14.48
N LEU A 33 -39.74 35.08 -15.52
CA LEU A 33 -40.42 33.80 -15.37
C LEU A 33 -39.50 32.73 -14.76
N MET A 34 -40.06 31.88 -13.90
CA MET A 34 -39.34 30.78 -13.25
C MET A 34 -38.68 29.83 -14.27
N THR A 35 -39.31 29.57 -15.41
CA THR A 35 -38.74 28.72 -16.48
C THR A 35 -37.46 29.30 -17.08
N VAL A 36 -37.42 30.62 -17.28
CA VAL A 36 -36.23 31.32 -17.76
C VAL A 36 -35.12 31.26 -16.70
N ALA A 37 -35.49 31.48 -15.44
CA ALA A 37 -34.57 31.38 -14.32
C ALA A 37 -33.93 29.98 -14.19
N CYS A 38 -34.73 28.91 -14.29
CA CYS A 38 -34.23 27.53 -14.32
C CYS A 38 -33.23 27.30 -15.46
N GLY A 39 -33.51 27.82 -16.67
CA GLY A 39 -32.60 27.73 -17.81
C GLY A 39 -31.28 28.47 -17.58
N VAL A 40 -31.32 29.65 -16.95
CA VAL A 40 -30.12 30.41 -16.60
C VAL A 40 -29.31 29.71 -15.50
N MET A 41 -29.97 29.13 -14.48
CA MET A 41 -29.33 28.34 -13.42
C MET A 41 -28.61 27.12 -13.99
N GLN A 42 -29.30 26.34 -14.83
CA GLN A 42 -28.74 25.15 -15.47
C GLN A 42 -27.55 25.48 -16.37
N LYS A 43 -27.64 26.56 -17.17
CA LYS A 43 -26.57 26.96 -18.09
C LYS A 43 -25.31 27.41 -17.36
N ASN A 44 -25.45 28.02 -16.19
CA ASN A 44 -24.32 28.58 -15.43
C ASN A 44 -23.86 27.67 -14.27
N ASP A 45 -24.49 26.51 -14.07
CA ASP A 45 -24.20 25.57 -12.97
C ASP A 45 -24.29 26.26 -11.59
N LYS A 46 -25.44 26.90 -11.32
CA LYS A 46 -25.70 27.67 -10.09
C LYS A 46 -27.05 27.30 -9.48
N ASP A 47 -27.06 27.15 -8.16
CA ASP A 47 -28.21 26.72 -7.35
C ASP A 47 -28.98 27.92 -6.75
N GLU A 48 -28.62 29.16 -7.14
CA GLU A 48 -29.23 30.37 -6.62
C GLU A 48 -29.20 31.55 -7.59
N ILE A 49 -30.19 32.43 -7.46
CA ILE A 49 -30.31 33.69 -8.18
C ILE A 49 -30.67 34.80 -7.19
N ILE A 50 -29.97 35.93 -7.29
CA ILE A 50 -30.33 37.15 -6.60
C ILE A 50 -31.38 37.89 -7.43
N VAL A 51 -32.52 38.18 -6.82
CA VAL A 51 -33.61 38.90 -7.47
C VAL A 51 -33.43 40.39 -7.26
N VAL A 52 -33.43 41.16 -8.35
CA VAL A 52 -33.30 42.63 -8.36
C VAL A 52 -34.56 43.28 -8.94
N ASN A 53 -34.86 44.51 -8.56
CA ASN A 53 -35.90 45.30 -9.23
C ASN A 53 -35.35 45.97 -10.51
N ASN A 54 -36.23 46.71 -11.19
CA ASN A 54 -35.88 47.54 -12.35
C ASN A 54 -34.78 48.59 -12.10
N ASN A 55 -34.47 48.90 -10.83
CA ASN A 55 -33.41 49.84 -10.45
C ASN A 55 -32.09 49.14 -10.06
N ASP A 56 -31.94 47.84 -10.36
CA ASP A 56 -30.83 46.95 -9.94
C ASP A 56 -30.61 46.90 -8.42
N THR A 57 -31.62 47.26 -7.62
CA THR A 57 -31.55 47.08 -6.17
C THR A 57 -31.97 45.66 -5.82
N PRO A 58 -31.18 44.94 -5.01
CA PRO A 58 -31.47 43.56 -4.66
C PRO A 58 -32.62 43.48 -3.64
N ILE A 59 -33.60 42.63 -3.94
CA ILE A 59 -34.82 42.50 -3.14
C ILE A 59 -34.83 41.15 -2.42
N GLY A 60 -34.55 40.05 -3.13
CA GLY A 60 -34.69 38.69 -2.60
C GLY A 60 -33.74 37.70 -3.24
N ILE A 61 -33.88 36.43 -2.86
CA ILE A 61 -33.10 35.30 -3.40
C ILE A 61 -34.04 34.15 -3.75
N VAL A 62 -33.76 33.47 -4.85
CA VAL A 62 -34.42 32.22 -5.26
C VAL A 62 -33.38 31.12 -5.34
N THR A 63 -33.68 29.98 -4.73
CA THR A 63 -32.84 28.78 -4.72
C THR A 63 -33.59 27.59 -5.32
N ASP A 64 -32.88 26.50 -5.60
CA ASP A 64 -33.49 25.24 -6.05
C ASP A 64 -34.62 24.76 -5.12
N GLN A 65 -34.49 25.02 -3.82
CA GLN A 65 -35.49 24.63 -2.83
C GLN A 65 -36.78 25.41 -3.00
N ASP A 66 -36.70 26.71 -3.29
CA ASP A 66 -37.87 27.57 -3.52
C ASP A 66 -38.61 27.16 -4.81
N ILE A 67 -37.85 26.83 -5.86
CA ILE A 67 -38.39 26.33 -7.14
C ILE A 67 -39.07 24.98 -6.94
N LEU A 68 -38.42 24.04 -6.25
CA LEU A 68 -38.99 22.71 -5.98
C LEU A 68 -40.22 22.78 -5.08
N GLN A 69 -40.20 23.64 -4.06
CA GLN A 69 -41.34 23.87 -3.20
C GLN A 69 -42.52 24.40 -4.02
N LYS A 70 -42.29 25.35 -4.93
CA LYS A 70 -43.35 25.89 -5.78
C LYS A 70 -43.92 24.85 -6.74
N ILE A 71 -43.07 24.07 -7.41
CA ILE A 71 -43.52 23.02 -8.34
C ILE A 71 -44.31 21.91 -7.63
N GLY A 72 -44.02 21.67 -6.35
CA GLY A 72 -44.76 20.70 -5.53
C GLY A 72 -46.18 21.12 -5.15
N GLU A 73 -46.59 22.37 -5.37
CA GLU A 73 -47.95 22.85 -5.10
C GLU A 73 -48.94 22.35 -6.17
N ALA A 74 -50.11 21.85 -5.76
CA ALA A 74 -51.09 21.16 -6.62
C ALA A 74 -51.62 21.97 -7.83
N HIS A 75 -51.42 23.29 -7.85
CA HIS A 75 -51.91 24.20 -8.89
C HIS A 75 -50.82 25.13 -9.45
N ALA A 76 -49.53 24.88 -9.16
CA ALA A 76 -48.47 25.71 -9.69
C ALA A 76 -48.33 25.54 -11.22
N ASN A 77 -48.33 26.67 -11.96
CA ASN A 77 -48.04 26.68 -13.39
C ASN A 77 -46.68 27.34 -13.64
N PRO A 78 -45.62 26.55 -13.91
CA PRO A 78 -44.27 27.07 -14.10
C PRO A 78 -44.13 28.15 -15.17
N ASN A 79 -44.99 28.13 -16.19
CA ASN A 79 -44.94 29.07 -17.30
C ASN A 79 -45.56 30.44 -16.97
N LYS A 80 -46.20 30.59 -15.81
CA LYS A 80 -46.82 31.84 -15.36
C LYS A 80 -46.24 32.39 -14.06
N THR A 81 -45.56 31.54 -13.28
CA THR A 81 -44.90 31.95 -12.03
C THR A 81 -43.67 32.81 -12.30
N ARG A 82 -43.56 33.94 -11.60
CA ARG A 82 -42.41 34.85 -11.65
C ARG A 82 -41.51 34.67 -10.43
N LEU A 83 -40.29 35.23 -10.49
CA LEU A 83 -39.36 35.19 -9.36
C LEU A 83 -39.90 35.91 -8.13
N GLU A 84 -40.66 36.99 -8.31
CA GLU A 84 -41.34 37.70 -7.21
C GLU A 84 -42.31 36.81 -6.41
N ASP A 85 -42.91 35.80 -7.05
CA ASP A 85 -43.89 34.90 -6.42
C ASP A 85 -43.24 33.80 -5.56
N ILE A 86 -41.93 33.58 -5.71
CA ILE A 86 -41.20 32.45 -5.11
C ILE A 86 -39.95 32.87 -4.34
N MET A 87 -39.54 34.14 -4.42
CA MET A 87 -38.34 34.61 -3.75
C MET A 87 -38.50 34.65 -2.23
N THR A 88 -37.41 34.33 -1.54
CA THR A 88 -37.30 34.62 -0.11
C THR A 88 -36.97 36.09 0.08
N PHE A 89 -37.81 36.78 0.87
CA PHE A 89 -37.72 38.21 1.20
C PHE A 89 -37.96 38.42 2.72
N PRO A 90 -37.26 39.37 3.39
CA PRO A 90 -36.22 40.27 2.88
C PRO A 90 -34.86 39.59 2.69
N LEU A 91 -34.04 40.13 1.78
CA LEU A 91 -32.69 39.64 1.55
C LEU A 91 -31.82 39.83 2.81
N VAL A 92 -31.34 38.73 3.38
CA VAL A 92 -30.45 38.75 4.54
C VAL A 92 -28.99 38.70 4.08
N GLY A 93 -28.20 39.69 4.49
CA GLY A 93 -26.80 39.82 4.12
C GLY A 93 -25.88 40.24 5.27
N VAL A 94 -24.59 40.26 4.96
CA VAL A 94 -23.49 40.73 5.83
C VAL A 94 -22.61 41.70 5.06
N LYS A 95 -21.91 42.57 5.77
CA LYS A 95 -20.93 43.46 5.14
C LYS A 95 -19.63 42.71 4.87
N HIS A 96 -18.87 43.17 3.89
CA HIS A 96 -17.58 42.58 3.52
C HIS A 96 -16.52 42.55 4.64
N ASP A 97 -16.61 43.49 5.58
CA ASP A 97 -15.78 43.70 6.77
C ASP A 97 -16.37 43.02 8.04
N ASP A 98 -17.52 42.35 7.92
CA ASP A 98 -18.03 41.52 9.00
C ASP A 98 -17.21 40.25 9.16
N THR A 99 -17.15 39.72 10.38
CA THR A 99 -16.43 38.47 10.67
C THR A 99 -17.22 37.24 10.24
N LEU A 100 -16.51 36.15 9.93
CA LEU A 100 -17.13 34.84 9.67
C LEU A 100 -17.99 34.36 10.86
N SER A 101 -17.61 34.70 12.10
CA SER A 101 -18.42 34.42 13.29
C SER A 101 -19.78 35.10 13.24
N LYS A 102 -19.82 36.37 12.81
CA LYS A 102 -21.06 37.14 12.70
C LYS A 102 -21.94 36.56 11.59
N ALA A 103 -21.34 36.24 10.43
CA ALA A 103 -22.05 35.58 9.33
C ALA A 103 -22.65 34.23 9.75
N LEU A 104 -21.90 33.39 10.47
CA LEU A 104 -22.38 32.10 10.97
C LEU A 104 -23.54 32.24 11.97
N ASN A 105 -23.49 33.25 12.85
CA ASN A 105 -24.58 33.54 13.79
C ASN A 105 -25.85 33.98 13.06
N ILE A 106 -25.73 34.84 12.05
CA ILE A 106 -26.88 35.28 11.24
C ILE A 106 -27.48 34.11 10.46
N MET A 107 -26.64 33.25 9.87
CA MET A 107 -27.07 32.01 9.22
C MET A 107 -27.85 31.11 10.19
N ARG A 108 -27.30 30.88 11.39
CA ARG A 108 -27.94 30.01 12.39
C ARG A 108 -29.27 30.57 12.88
N ASN A 109 -29.32 31.85 13.22
CA ASN A 109 -30.50 32.48 13.80
C ASN A 109 -31.67 32.57 12.80
N ASN A 110 -31.37 32.70 11.50
CA ASN A 110 -32.37 32.75 10.44
C ASN A 110 -32.57 31.41 9.72
N ASN A 111 -31.90 30.34 10.18
CA ASN A 111 -31.88 29.01 9.53
C ASN A 111 -31.51 29.05 8.03
N LEU A 112 -30.56 29.91 7.67
CA LEU A 112 -30.07 30.13 6.31
C LEU A 112 -28.73 29.41 6.07
N LYS A 113 -28.52 28.91 4.86
CA LYS A 113 -27.24 28.28 4.45
C LYS A 113 -26.33 29.20 3.63
N LYS A 114 -26.85 30.35 3.22
CA LYS A 114 -26.23 31.29 2.28
C LYS A 114 -26.55 32.71 2.75
N LEU A 115 -25.60 33.63 2.65
CA LEU A 115 -25.80 35.06 2.90
C LEU A 115 -25.20 35.86 1.77
N VAL A 116 -25.86 36.97 1.44
CA VAL A 116 -25.32 37.93 0.49
C VAL A 116 -24.29 38.82 1.17
N VAL A 117 -23.25 39.18 0.45
CA VAL A 117 -22.18 40.06 0.94
C VAL A 117 -22.29 41.41 0.24
N THR A 118 -22.45 42.47 1.01
CA THR A 118 -22.51 43.85 0.51
C THR A 118 -21.21 44.61 0.77
N GLY A 119 -20.86 45.49 -0.17
CA GLY A 119 -19.76 46.46 -0.04
C GLY A 119 -20.15 47.69 0.77
N GLN A 120 -19.29 48.71 0.80
CA GLN A 120 -19.55 49.97 1.51
C GLN A 120 -20.72 50.77 0.93
N ASP A 121 -21.02 50.58 -0.37
CA ASP A 121 -22.09 51.28 -1.09
C ASP A 121 -23.43 50.51 -1.11
N ASP A 122 -23.62 49.54 -0.21
CA ASP A 122 -24.76 48.59 -0.19
C ASP A 122 -24.96 47.76 -1.48
N LYS A 123 -23.99 47.82 -2.40
CA LYS A 123 -23.96 46.96 -3.59
C LYS A 123 -23.52 45.55 -3.23
N ILE A 124 -24.14 44.57 -3.88
CA ILE A 124 -23.75 43.16 -3.73
C ILE A 124 -22.42 42.94 -4.44
N ILE A 125 -21.45 42.45 -3.68
CA ILE A 125 -20.11 42.10 -4.17
C ILE A 125 -19.84 40.60 -4.14
N GLY A 126 -20.68 39.81 -3.46
CA GLY A 126 -20.53 38.36 -3.43
C GLY A 126 -21.54 37.65 -2.55
N MET A 127 -21.31 36.34 -2.33
CA MET A 127 -22.08 35.50 -1.41
C MET A 127 -21.16 34.63 -0.56
N ILE A 128 -21.54 34.41 0.69
CA ILE A 128 -20.85 33.52 1.63
C ILE A 128 -21.74 32.33 1.95
N TYR A 129 -21.17 31.13 1.97
CA TYR A 129 -21.91 29.88 2.16
C TYR A 129 -21.48 29.21 3.47
N HIS A 130 -22.44 28.58 4.15
CA HIS A 130 -22.19 27.78 5.35
C HIS A 130 -21.13 26.69 5.10
N ARG A 131 -21.16 26.04 3.93
CA ARG A 131 -20.17 25.02 3.52
C ARG A 131 -18.74 25.57 3.48
N THR A 132 -18.55 26.83 3.08
CA THR A 132 -17.24 27.47 3.01
C THR A 132 -16.68 27.70 4.40
N ILE A 133 -17.50 28.18 5.33
CA ILE A 133 -17.09 28.37 6.73
C ILE A 133 -16.79 27.01 7.38
N THR A 134 -17.63 26.00 7.10
CA THR A 134 -17.47 24.65 7.63
C THR A 134 -16.17 24.01 7.13
N SER A 135 -15.84 24.15 5.83
CA SER A 135 -14.61 23.58 5.27
C SER A 135 -13.36 24.25 5.85
N LEU A 136 -13.38 25.55 6.11
CA LEU A 136 -12.28 26.27 6.77
C LEU A 136 -12.04 25.77 8.20
N ILE A 137 -13.11 25.56 8.97
CA ILE A 137 -13.01 25.01 10.32
C ILE A 137 -12.49 23.58 10.26
N GLN A 138 -13.03 22.73 9.39
CA GLN A 138 -12.59 21.34 9.22
C GLN A 138 -11.12 21.26 8.83
N GLN A 139 -10.67 22.07 7.87
CA GLN A 139 -9.28 22.12 7.42
C GLN A 139 -8.36 22.54 8.56
N LYS A 140 -8.78 23.51 9.40
CA LYS A 140 -7.96 23.95 10.53
C LYS A 140 -7.90 22.95 11.65
N VAL A 141 -9.03 22.34 12.01
CA VAL A 141 -9.08 21.26 13.00
C VAL A 141 -8.18 20.10 12.54
N ALA A 142 -8.25 19.71 11.27
CA ALA A 142 -7.38 18.69 10.68
C ALA A 142 -5.89 19.10 10.65
N SER A 143 -5.59 20.39 10.41
CA SER A 143 -4.20 20.88 10.43
C SER A 143 -3.65 21.03 11.86
N THR A 144 -4.49 21.30 12.85
CA THR A 144 -4.08 21.44 14.25
C THR A 144 -3.83 20.07 14.89
N SER A 145 -4.42 18.99 14.34
CA SER A 145 -4.03 17.61 14.64
C SER A 145 -2.71 17.16 13.98
N SER A 146 -1.98 18.03 13.28
CA SER A 146 -0.59 17.75 12.86
C SER A 146 0.39 18.00 14.01
N THR A 147 0.16 17.33 15.15
CA THR A 147 1.19 17.26 16.19
C THR A 147 2.39 16.51 15.65
N ASN A 148 3.57 17.09 15.86
CA ASN A 148 4.86 16.45 15.70
C ASN A 148 4.77 15.00 16.18
N TYR A 149 5.19 14.08 15.32
CA TYR A 149 5.34 12.67 15.66
C TYR A 149 6.19 12.57 16.92
N SER A 150 5.65 11.97 17.97
CA SER A 150 6.48 11.51 19.07
C SER A 150 7.13 10.21 18.61
N LEU A 151 8.44 10.08 18.82
CA LEU A 151 9.15 8.80 18.77
C LEU A 151 8.35 7.71 19.52
N ARG A 152 7.64 8.10 20.58
CA ARG A 152 6.73 7.27 21.36
C ARG A 152 5.61 6.61 20.55
N ALA A 153 5.03 7.29 19.55
CA ALA A 153 4.02 6.68 18.69
C ALA A 153 4.60 5.56 17.80
N ILE A 154 5.83 5.78 17.30
CA ILE A 154 6.56 4.76 16.53
C ILE A 154 6.86 3.56 17.42
N LEU A 155 7.39 3.80 18.63
CA LEU A 155 7.70 2.74 19.60
C LEU A 155 6.47 1.90 19.95
N TRP A 156 5.32 2.52 20.20
CA TRP A 156 4.08 1.78 20.53
C TRP A 156 3.59 0.88 19.39
N ASN A 157 3.60 1.39 18.15
CA ASN A 157 3.17 0.56 17.01
C ASN A 157 4.21 -0.54 16.72
N LEU A 158 5.50 -0.22 16.84
CA LEU A 158 6.59 -1.17 16.68
C LEU A 158 6.51 -2.31 17.70
N GLY A 159 6.23 -2.00 18.97
CA GLY A 159 6.08 -3.00 20.02
C GLY A 159 4.88 -3.93 19.80
N THR A 160 3.79 -3.40 19.23
CA THR A 160 2.64 -4.20 18.84
C THR A 160 2.99 -5.19 17.71
N VAL A 161 3.77 -4.75 16.73
CA VAL A 161 4.24 -5.62 15.62
C VAL A 161 5.16 -6.71 16.14
N THR A 162 6.14 -6.37 16.98
CA THR A 162 7.09 -7.37 17.51
C THR A 162 6.39 -8.37 18.42
N GLN A 163 5.41 -7.96 19.22
CA GLN A 163 4.60 -8.88 20.01
C GLN A 163 3.79 -9.83 19.13
N PHE A 164 3.14 -9.29 18.09
CA PHE A 164 2.37 -10.10 17.14
C PHE A 164 3.25 -11.16 16.46
N ALA A 165 4.43 -10.76 15.96
CA ALA A 165 5.39 -11.69 15.39
C ALA A 165 5.89 -12.73 16.41
N GLY A 166 6.17 -12.29 17.65
CA GLY A 166 6.56 -13.18 18.75
C GLY A 166 5.52 -14.28 19.02
N VAL A 167 4.23 -13.92 19.09
CA VAL A 167 3.14 -14.89 19.27
C VAL A 167 3.04 -15.86 18.09
N LEU A 168 3.13 -15.37 16.85
CA LEU A 168 3.08 -16.25 15.67
C LEU A 168 4.25 -17.24 15.64
N MET A 169 5.44 -16.81 16.04
CA MET A 169 6.65 -17.64 16.08
C MET A 169 6.60 -18.75 17.15
N LEU A 170 5.58 -18.78 18.02
CA LEU A 170 5.35 -19.93 18.90
C LEU A 170 4.91 -21.19 18.12
N ILE A 171 4.30 -21.02 16.94
CA ILE A 171 3.84 -22.14 16.12
C ILE A 171 5.01 -23.06 15.72
N PRO A 172 6.10 -22.57 15.08
CA PRO A 172 7.26 -23.40 14.79
C PRO A 172 7.95 -23.94 16.06
N SER A 173 7.97 -23.20 17.17
CA SER A 173 8.53 -23.71 18.44
C SER A 173 7.76 -24.90 19.00
N ILE A 174 6.43 -24.86 18.93
CA ILE A 174 5.56 -25.95 19.38
C ILE A 174 5.75 -27.16 18.46
N LEU A 175 5.83 -26.96 17.14
CA LEU A 175 6.11 -28.04 16.20
C LEU A 175 7.46 -28.71 16.49
N ALA A 176 8.52 -27.92 16.69
CA ALA A 176 9.84 -28.43 17.08
C ALA A 176 9.79 -29.26 18.36
N THR A 177 8.97 -28.85 19.34
CA THR A 177 8.77 -29.61 20.58
C THR A 177 8.05 -30.94 20.32
N ILE A 178 7.02 -30.95 19.47
CA ILE A 178 6.29 -32.16 19.10
C ILE A 178 7.19 -33.16 18.36
N LEU A 179 8.08 -32.66 17.50
CA LEU A 179 9.07 -33.45 16.77
C LEU A 179 10.29 -33.86 17.62
N ASN A 180 10.36 -33.45 18.89
CA ASN A 180 11.49 -33.67 19.81
C ASN A 180 12.82 -33.06 19.33
N GLU A 181 12.76 -32.01 18.52
CA GLU A 181 13.92 -31.27 18.03
C GLU A 181 14.27 -30.14 19.01
N THR A 182 14.89 -30.51 20.13
CA THR A 182 15.08 -29.62 21.29
C THR A 182 15.97 -28.40 21.00
N GLU A 183 16.98 -28.55 20.14
CA GLU A 183 17.88 -27.45 19.76
C GLU A 183 17.12 -26.38 18.97
N VAL A 184 16.35 -26.79 17.96
CA VAL A 184 15.50 -25.90 17.17
C VAL A 184 14.43 -25.26 18.04
N ALA A 185 13.74 -26.06 18.86
CA ALA A 185 12.71 -25.58 19.78
C ALA A 185 13.26 -24.47 20.68
N THR A 186 14.44 -24.67 21.27
CA THR A 186 15.08 -23.70 22.17
C THR A 186 15.42 -22.40 21.44
N GLY A 187 16.03 -22.49 20.25
CA GLY A 187 16.38 -21.32 19.44
C GLY A 187 15.15 -20.48 19.07
N VAL A 188 14.07 -21.12 18.60
CA VAL A 188 12.85 -20.42 18.20
C VAL A 188 12.04 -19.91 19.41
N PHE A 189 11.98 -20.65 20.52
CA PHE A 189 11.40 -20.13 21.77
C PHE A 189 12.15 -18.91 22.30
N LEU A 190 13.48 -18.92 22.27
CA LEU A 190 14.30 -17.79 22.70
C LEU A 190 14.01 -16.56 21.84
N MET A 191 13.97 -16.72 20.52
CA MET A 191 13.56 -15.67 19.59
C MET A 191 12.16 -15.11 19.93
N SER A 192 11.17 -15.99 20.07
CA SER A 192 9.78 -15.60 20.36
C SER A 192 9.68 -14.85 21.69
N ALA A 193 10.30 -15.35 22.74
CA ALA A 193 10.33 -14.71 24.05
C ALA A 193 10.96 -13.30 23.98
N LEU A 194 12.09 -13.16 23.29
CA LEU A 194 12.76 -11.88 23.15
C LEU A 194 11.97 -10.87 22.32
N LEU A 195 11.25 -11.31 21.28
CA LEU A 195 10.32 -10.46 20.51
C LEU A 195 9.16 -9.96 21.40
N LEU A 196 8.60 -10.83 22.24
CA LEU A 196 7.52 -10.48 23.17
C LEU A 196 7.99 -9.50 24.24
N ILE A 197 9.14 -9.76 24.86
CA ILE A 197 9.75 -8.91 25.88
C ILE A 197 10.08 -7.54 25.30
N THR A 198 10.79 -7.51 24.16
CA THR A 198 11.14 -6.25 23.47
C THR A 198 9.87 -5.48 23.11
N GLY A 199 8.86 -6.15 22.57
CA GLY A 199 7.61 -5.50 22.23
C GLY A 199 6.83 -4.97 23.42
N PHE A 200 6.87 -5.65 24.56
CA PHE A 200 6.32 -5.15 25.82
C PHE A 200 7.00 -3.87 26.27
N PHE A 201 8.33 -3.81 26.26
CA PHE A 201 9.07 -2.59 26.58
C PHE A 201 8.77 -1.46 25.61
N LEU A 202 8.78 -1.72 24.30
CA LEU A 202 8.44 -0.73 23.27
C LEU A 202 7.03 -0.15 23.47
N ASN A 203 6.06 -1.00 23.81
CA ASN A 203 4.69 -0.58 24.13
C ASN A 203 4.60 0.23 25.43
N ALA A 204 5.38 -0.14 26.45
CA ALA A 204 5.39 0.55 27.74
C ALA A 204 6.00 1.95 27.66
N TYR A 205 7.02 2.16 26.81
CA TYR A 205 7.62 3.48 26.56
C TYR A 205 6.91 4.28 25.47
N GLY A 206 6.04 3.62 24.70
CA GLY A 206 5.31 4.22 23.59
C GLY A 206 3.94 4.76 23.98
N ASP A 207 3.44 5.72 23.21
CA ASP A 207 2.11 6.33 23.39
C ASP A 207 1.25 6.02 22.17
N LYS A 208 0.01 5.57 22.39
CA LYS A 208 -0.91 5.23 21.30
C LYS A 208 -1.41 6.47 20.57
N HIS A 209 -0.80 6.78 19.43
CA HIS A 209 -1.17 7.90 18.56
C HIS A 209 -1.15 7.51 17.07
N PRO A 210 -1.94 8.18 16.22
CA PRO A 210 -1.86 7.97 14.77
C PRO A 210 -0.50 8.41 14.23
N LEU A 211 0.05 7.63 13.30
CA LEU A 211 1.31 7.95 12.64
C LEU A 211 1.06 8.82 11.40
N ASN A 212 1.95 9.79 11.18
CA ASN A 212 2.02 10.47 9.90
C ASN A 212 2.86 9.64 8.92
N LEU A 213 2.79 9.99 7.64
CA LEU A 213 3.37 9.19 6.58
C LEU A 213 4.90 8.96 6.71
N ARG A 214 5.63 9.89 7.32
CA ARG A 214 7.07 9.73 7.64
C ARG A 214 7.32 8.80 8.83
N GLY A 215 6.59 8.98 9.94
CA GLY A 215 6.71 8.13 11.12
C GLY A 215 6.31 6.68 10.82
N SER A 216 5.28 6.53 10.00
CA SER A 216 4.87 5.28 9.38
C SER A 216 6.00 4.62 8.61
N ALA A 217 6.72 5.40 7.80
CA ALA A 217 7.82 4.85 7.03
C ALA A 217 8.99 4.35 7.87
N ILE A 218 9.36 5.13 8.89
CA ILE A 218 10.41 4.75 9.85
C ILE A 218 9.99 3.50 10.62
N MET A 219 8.72 3.42 11.04
CA MET A 219 8.19 2.26 11.77
C MET A 219 8.28 0.97 10.93
N VAL A 220 7.90 1.00 9.65
CA VAL A 220 8.00 -0.18 8.77
C VAL A 220 9.47 -0.62 8.63
N LEU A 221 10.39 0.29 8.32
CA LEU A 221 11.82 -0.02 8.22
C LEU A 221 12.36 -0.63 9.53
N ALA A 222 12.08 0.00 10.68
CA ALA A 222 12.53 -0.48 11.97
C ALA A 222 11.96 -1.87 12.30
N SER A 223 10.72 -2.14 11.92
CA SER A 223 10.09 -3.44 12.18
C SER A 223 10.75 -4.58 11.42
N PHE A 224 11.04 -4.44 10.12
CA PHE A 224 11.76 -5.48 9.37
C PHE A 224 13.16 -5.69 9.92
N PHE A 225 13.88 -4.61 10.21
CA PHE A 225 15.21 -4.71 10.77
C PHE A 225 15.21 -5.47 12.11
N ILE A 226 14.26 -5.18 13.00
CA ILE A 226 14.12 -5.88 14.28
C ILE A 226 13.72 -7.34 14.07
N LEU A 227 12.77 -7.63 13.18
CA LEU A 227 12.35 -9.01 12.89
C LEU A 227 13.51 -9.85 12.34
N VAL A 228 14.34 -9.28 11.45
CA VAL A 228 15.54 -9.95 10.93
C VAL A 228 16.59 -10.16 12.02
N LEU A 229 16.85 -9.16 12.87
CA LEU A 229 17.80 -9.31 13.97
C LEU A 229 17.38 -10.39 14.97
N PHE A 230 16.11 -10.43 15.39
CA PHE A 230 15.64 -11.51 16.26
C PHE A 230 15.55 -12.84 15.51
N GLY A 231 15.18 -12.82 14.24
CA GLY A 231 15.16 -13.98 13.38
C GLY A 231 16.54 -14.59 13.10
N THR A 232 17.62 -13.87 13.40
CA THR A 232 19.00 -14.40 13.33
C THR A 232 19.25 -15.40 14.46
N ILE A 233 18.52 -15.32 15.57
CA ILE A 233 18.77 -16.10 16.80
C ILE A 233 18.63 -17.62 16.58
N PRO A 234 17.56 -18.15 15.94
CA PRO A 234 17.46 -19.58 15.70
C PRO A 234 18.60 -20.11 14.82
N TYR A 235 19.02 -19.36 13.81
CA TYR A 235 20.16 -19.73 12.96
C TYR A 235 21.49 -19.74 13.73
N LEU A 236 21.71 -18.79 14.64
CA LEU A 236 22.90 -18.78 15.51
C LEU A 236 22.91 -19.95 16.50
N TYR A 237 21.74 -20.32 17.01
CA TYR A 237 21.61 -21.36 18.04
C TYR A 237 21.73 -22.77 17.45
N VAL A 238 21.04 -23.02 16.34
CA VAL A 238 21.13 -24.29 15.59
C VAL A 238 22.48 -24.42 14.89
N SER A 239 23.07 -23.28 14.47
CA SER A 239 24.34 -23.22 13.75
C SER A 239 24.47 -24.24 12.61
N PRO A 240 23.51 -24.28 11.66
CA PRO A 240 23.45 -25.30 10.62
C PRO A 240 24.55 -25.19 9.55
N TYR A 241 25.43 -24.18 9.65
CA TYR A 241 26.45 -23.84 8.64
C TYR A 241 27.81 -24.53 8.88
N GLY A 242 27.91 -25.43 9.85
CA GLY A 242 29.18 -26.07 10.22
C GLY A 242 30.14 -25.16 10.98
N GLN A 243 31.43 -25.51 11.02
CA GLN A 243 32.45 -24.74 11.72
C GLN A 243 32.79 -23.46 10.95
N SER A 244 32.35 -22.32 11.49
CA SER A 244 32.54 -21.00 10.91
C SER A 244 33.04 -20.04 11.99
N SER A 245 33.77 -18.99 11.59
CA SER A 245 34.10 -17.92 12.53
C SER A 245 32.80 -17.27 13.03
N PHE A 246 32.81 -16.61 14.19
CA PHE A 246 31.61 -15.93 14.68
C PHE A 246 31.08 -14.88 13.69
N ALA A 247 31.98 -14.21 12.95
CA ALA A 247 31.61 -13.23 11.95
C ALA A 247 30.85 -13.88 10.77
N ASP A 248 31.34 -15.02 10.28
CA ASP A 248 30.69 -15.76 9.19
C ASP A 248 29.38 -16.39 9.64
N LEU A 249 29.35 -16.97 10.85
CA LEU A 249 28.13 -17.52 11.44
C LEU A 249 27.05 -16.45 11.58
N PHE A 250 27.41 -15.26 12.06
CA PHE A 250 26.49 -14.13 12.15
C PHE A 250 26.03 -13.66 10.76
N ALA A 251 26.94 -13.52 9.79
CA ALA A 251 26.59 -13.10 8.44
C ALA A 251 25.65 -14.10 7.74
N ASN A 252 25.94 -15.40 7.84
CA ASN A 252 25.09 -16.48 7.30
C ASN A 252 23.69 -16.47 7.93
N SER A 253 23.65 -16.34 9.26
CA SER A 253 22.41 -16.29 10.04
C SER A 253 21.58 -15.04 9.72
N PHE A 254 22.24 -13.87 9.65
CA PHE A 254 21.60 -12.60 9.31
C PHE A 254 21.06 -12.64 7.88
N PHE A 255 21.84 -13.14 6.93
CA PHE A 255 21.42 -13.29 5.54
C PHE A 255 20.20 -14.22 5.43
N SER A 256 20.25 -15.39 6.05
CA SER A 256 19.14 -16.36 6.00
C SER A 256 17.88 -15.80 6.68
N SER A 257 18.03 -15.05 7.78
CA SER A 257 16.91 -14.36 8.42
C SER A 257 16.36 -13.21 7.57
N ALA A 258 17.23 -12.41 6.94
CA ALA A 258 16.83 -11.37 6.01
C ALA A 258 16.02 -11.97 4.87
N SER A 259 16.54 -13.02 4.24
CA SER A 259 15.91 -13.73 3.14
C SER A 259 14.54 -14.31 3.51
N SER A 260 14.42 -14.89 4.72
CA SER A 260 13.14 -15.31 5.31
C SER A 260 12.14 -14.16 5.45
N PHE A 261 12.43 -13.18 6.33
CA PHE A 261 11.43 -12.17 6.73
C PHE A 261 11.09 -11.19 5.63
N THR A 262 12.01 -10.95 4.69
CA THR A 262 11.76 -10.09 3.53
C THR A 262 11.08 -10.83 2.38
N THR A 263 10.84 -12.15 2.53
CA THR A 263 10.36 -13.05 1.48
C THR A 263 11.25 -13.00 0.24
N ALA A 264 12.57 -12.86 0.42
CA ALA A 264 13.51 -12.78 -0.71
C ALA A 264 13.89 -14.14 -1.26
N GLY A 265 13.87 -15.21 -0.46
CA GLY A 265 13.92 -16.57 -0.99
C GLY A 265 15.27 -17.16 -1.35
N VAL A 266 16.32 -16.36 -1.34
CA VAL A 266 17.67 -16.85 -1.61
C VAL A 266 18.15 -17.67 -0.40
N THR A 267 18.57 -18.90 -0.64
CA THR A 267 19.03 -19.85 0.39
C THR A 267 20.55 -20.05 0.30
N LEU A 268 21.21 -20.19 1.44
CA LEU A 268 22.63 -20.60 1.50
C LEU A 268 22.81 -22.13 1.56
N PHE A 269 21.71 -22.86 1.69
CA PHE A 269 21.71 -24.32 1.81
C PHE A 269 21.41 -24.94 0.45
N SER A 270 22.34 -25.75 -0.04
CA SER A 270 22.18 -26.58 -1.25
C SER A 270 21.33 -27.82 -0.99
N THR A 271 21.43 -28.40 0.21
CA THR A 271 20.66 -29.58 0.66
C THR A 271 19.82 -29.25 1.91
N PRO A 272 18.71 -28.48 1.77
CA PRO A 272 17.82 -28.17 2.89
C PRO A 272 17.27 -29.40 3.62
N GLU A 273 17.18 -30.54 2.94
CA GLU A 273 16.70 -31.83 3.47
C GLU A 273 17.59 -32.42 4.58
N ASP A 274 18.85 -31.95 4.72
CA ASP A 274 19.72 -32.34 5.84
C ASP A 274 19.39 -31.58 7.14
N LEU A 275 18.56 -30.55 7.07
CA LEU A 275 18.14 -29.76 8.23
C LEU A 275 17.00 -30.45 8.98
N PRO A 276 16.85 -30.21 10.30
CA PRO A 276 15.69 -30.71 11.03
C PRO A 276 14.37 -30.19 10.45
N ASP A 277 13.34 -31.04 10.41
CA ASP A 277 12.03 -30.74 9.80
C ASP A 277 11.38 -29.49 10.40
N SER A 278 11.50 -29.30 11.72
CA SER A 278 10.93 -28.09 12.35
C SER A 278 11.68 -26.82 11.97
N PHE A 279 12.96 -26.95 11.58
CA PHE A 279 13.77 -25.83 11.13
C PHE A 279 13.45 -25.45 9.69
N THR A 280 13.30 -26.40 8.77
CA THR A 280 12.80 -26.12 7.41
C THR A 280 11.40 -25.49 7.45
N PHE A 281 10.54 -25.97 8.36
CA PHE A 281 9.25 -25.35 8.63
C PHE A 281 9.38 -23.92 9.17
N TYR A 282 10.26 -23.67 10.16
CA TYR A 282 10.52 -22.32 10.67
C TYR A 282 10.97 -21.36 9.56
N ARG A 283 11.86 -21.81 8.68
CA ARG A 283 12.36 -21.04 7.53
C ARG A 283 11.22 -20.60 6.62
N SER A 284 10.30 -21.49 6.29
CA SER A 284 9.15 -21.18 5.43
C SER A 284 8.05 -20.40 6.15
N PHE A 285 7.80 -20.72 7.43
CA PHE A 285 6.84 -20.02 8.27
C PHE A 285 7.26 -18.56 8.51
N SER A 286 8.55 -18.29 8.65
CA SER A 286 9.06 -16.91 8.76
C SER A 286 8.88 -16.11 7.46
N GLN A 287 8.91 -16.73 6.28
CA GLN A 287 8.48 -16.09 5.02
C GLN A 287 6.99 -15.74 5.05
N PHE A 288 6.15 -16.66 5.52
CA PHE A 288 4.72 -16.41 5.65
C PHE A 288 4.41 -15.27 6.62
N VAL A 289 5.08 -15.23 7.78
CA VAL A 289 4.98 -14.14 8.74
C VAL A 289 5.52 -12.83 8.17
N GLY A 290 6.62 -12.85 7.42
CA GLY A 290 7.16 -11.68 6.70
C GLY A 290 6.16 -11.09 5.70
N GLY A 291 5.56 -11.96 4.88
CA GLY A 291 4.50 -11.63 3.93
C GLY A 291 3.28 -11.00 4.60
N LEU A 292 2.74 -11.61 5.66
CA LEU A 292 1.57 -11.10 6.40
C LEU A 292 1.87 -9.85 7.23
N SER A 293 3.04 -9.78 7.87
CA SER A 293 3.45 -8.65 8.72
C SER A 293 3.65 -7.38 7.90
N PHE A 294 4.16 -7.51 6.67
CA PHE A 294 4.23 -6.40 5.72
C PHE A 294 2.87 -5.73 5.48
N ILE A 295 1.83 -6.55 5.28
CA ILE A 295 0.46 -6.08 5.05
C ILE A 295 -0.02 -5.31 6.28
N TYR A 296 0.17 -5.88 7.47
CA TYR A 296 -0.19 -5.25 8.73
C TYR A 296 0.50 -3.89 8.89
N LEU A 297 1.80 -3.84 8.61
CA LEU A 297 2.64 -2.65 8.72
C LEU A 297 2.19 -1.53 7.77
N ILE A 298 2.00 -1.82 6.49
CA ILE A 298 1.53 -0.81 5.55
C ILE A 298 0.10 -0.36 5.88
N MET A 299 -0.78 -1.29 6.25
CA MET A 299 -2.16 -0.98 6.58
C MET A 299 -2.26 -0.09 7.83
N THR A 300 -1.53 -0.40 8.90
CA THR A 300 -1.54 0.39 10.14
C THR A 300 -0.83 1.72 10.02
N ALA A 301 0.22 1.79 9.20
CA ALA A 301 1.03 2.99 9.07
C ALA A 301 0.46 3.99 8.04
N PHE A 302 -0.17 3.55 6.95
CA PHE A 302 -0.56 4.47 5.85
C PHE A 302 -2.04 4.82 5.77
N TYR A 303 -2.81 4.55 6.83
CA TYR A 303 -4.24 4.84 6.88
C TYR A 303 -4.51 6.18 7.61
N PRO A 304 -5.16 7.21 6.99
CA PRO A 304 -6.51 7.09 6.40
C PRO A 304 -6.82 7.77 5.03
N GLU A 305 -7.95 7.31 4.44
CA GLU A 305 -8.93 7.95 3.52
C GLU A 305 -8.76 8.11 1.99
N SER A 306 -7.61 8.39 1.37
CA SER A 306 -7.59 8.57 -0.11
C SER A 306 -7.38 7.27 -0.92
N LYS A 307 -6.55 6.34 -0.43
CA LYS A 307 -6.13 5.14 -1.20
C LYS A 307 -7.12 3.98 -1.20
N LEU A 308 -8.06 3.96 -0.24
CA LEU A 308 -9.19 3.04 -0.26
C LEU A 308 -10.19 3.37 -1.38
N VAL A 309 -10.15 4.58 -1.93
CA VAL A 309 -10.96 4.94 -3.11
C VAL A 309 -10.58 4.05 -4.29
N THR A 310 -9.30 3.67 -4.43
CA THR A 310 -8.84 2.72 -5.46
C THR A 310 -9.33 1.30 -5.15
N MET A 311 -9.34 0.88 -3.88
CA MET A 311 -9.92 -0.39 -3.46
C MET A 311 -11.47 -0.41 -3.51
N ARG A 312 -12.17 0.72 -3.69
CA ARG A 312 -13.62 0.74 -3.96
C ARG A 312 -13.98 -0.05 -5.21
N GLY A 313 -13.07 -0.17 -6.18
CA GLY A 313 -13.27 -1.03 -7.34
C GLY A 313 -13.59 -2.48 -6.94
N PHE A 314 -12.95 -2.96 -5.87
CA PHE A 314 -13.17 -4.29 -5.31
C PHE A 314 -14.21 -4.31 -4.18
N ILE A 315 -14.30 -3.24 -3.38
CA ILE A 315 -15.16 -3.12 -2.20
C ILE A 315 -16.39 -2.28 -2.57
N SER A 316 -17.50 -2.95 -2.91
CA SER A 316 -18.80 -2.28 -2.99
C SER A 316 -19.37 -2.16 -1.58
N GLY A 317 -19.57 -0.93 -1.09
CA GLY A 317 -20.19 -0.68 0.23
C GLY A 317 -19.31 0.10 1.21
N LYS A 318 -19.62 -0.05 2.50
CA LYS A 318 -18.93 0.65 3.61
C LYS A 318 -17.46 0.24 3.65
N ILE A 319 -16.57 1.22 3.75
CA ILE A 319 -15.13 1.01 3.91
C ILE A 319 -14.92 0.13 5.16
N PRO A 320 -14.30 -1.06 5.04
CA PRO A 320 -14.07 -1.92 6.18
C PRO A 320 -13.13 -1.24 7.17
N LYS A 321 -13.31 -1.52 8.46
CA LYS A 321 -12.34 -1.07 9.46
C LYS A 321 -11.02 -1.80 9.20
N LEU A 322 -9.90 -1.11 9.40
CA LEU A 322 -8.55 -1.64 9.13
C LEU A 322 -8.30 -3.02 9.76
N ARG A 323 -8.74 -3.20 11.00
CA ARG A 323 -8.63 -4.46 11.75
C ARG A 323 -9.40 -5.61 11.10
N GLU A 324 -10.56 -5.32 10.52
CA GLU A 324 -11.40 -6.33 9.84
C GLU A 324 -10.76 -6.77 8.53
N LEU A 325 -10.21 -5.84 7.75
CA LEU A 325 -9.52 -6.15 6.51
C LEU A 325 -8.30 -7.05 6.76
N PHE A 326 -7.47 -6.68 7.73
CA PHE A 326 -6.29 -7.46 8.11
C PHE A 326 -6.65 -8.87 8.60
N ALA A 327 -7.61 -8.97 9.52
CA ALA A 327 -8.05 -10.27 10.04
C ALA A 327 -8.60 -11.15 8.91
N THR A 328 -9.38 -10.57 7.99
CA THR A 328 -9.93 -11.31 6.84
C THR A 328 -8.81 -11.82 5.93
N ILE A 329 -7.85 -10.96 5.56
CA ILE A 329 -6.74 -11.37 4.68
C ILE A 329 -5.90 -12.48 5.33
N THR A 330 -5.56 -12.32 6.61
CA THR A 330 -4.79 -13.32 7.37
C THR A 330 -5.51 -14.67 7.35
N ILE A 331 -6.81 -14.69 7.67
CA ILE A 331 -7.63 -15.91 7.64
C ILE A 331 -7.65 -16.54 6.24
N VAL A 332 -7.86 -15.74 5.19
CA VAL A 332 -7.89 -16.23 3.81
C VAL A 332 -6.57 -16.87 3.40
N PHE A 333 -5.45 -16.20 3.69
CA PHE A 333 -4.14 -16.72 3.36
C PHE A 333 -3.79 -17.98 4.16
N SER A 334 -4.19 -18.06 5.44
CA SER A 334 -4.07 -19.30 6.21
C SER A 334 -4.90 -20.44 5.62
N ILE A 335 -6.11 -20.17 5.15
CA ILE A 335 -6.95 -21.18 4.46
C ILE A 335 -6.29 -21.62 3.14
N TYR A 336 -5.75 -20.69 2.36
CA TYR A 336 -5.02 -21.04 1.13
C TYR A 336 -3.81 -21.91 1.40
N ALA A 337 -3.01 -21.58 2.43
CA ALA A 337 -1.86 -22.40 2.83
C ALA A 337 -2.30 -23.83 3.17
N VAL A 338 -3.37 -24.00 3.95
CA VAL A 338 -3.93 -25.33 4.25
C VAL A 338 -4.39 -26.06 2.99
N ILE A 339 -5.12 -25.40 2.09
CA ILE A 339 -5.62 -26.03 0.85
C ILE A 339 -4.44 -26.47 -0.03
N ILE A 340 -3.46 -25.60 -0.24
CA ILE A 340 -2.28 -25.90 -1.06
C ILE A 340 -1.48 -27.05 -0.45
N ALA A 341 -1.23 -27.03 0.86
CA ALA A 341 -0.51 -28.10 1.56
C ALA A 341 -1.24 -29.45 1.42
N MET A 342 -2.56 -29.48 1.63
CA MET A 342 -3.34 -30.72 1.49
C MET A 342 -3.38 -31.24 0.05
N LEU A 343 -3.36 -30.36 -0.96
CA LEU A 343 -3.29 -30.77 -2.36
C LEU A 343 -1.90 -31.31 -2.72
N MET A 344 -0.83 -30.67 -2.24
CA MET A 344 0.54 -31.19 -2.40
C MET A 344 0.68 -32.57 -1.76
N PHE A 345 0.18 -32.74 -0.53
CA PHE A 345 0.19 -34.02 0.17
C PHE A 345 -0.59 -35.10 -0.59
N TYR A 346 -1.77 -34.76 -1.12
CA TYR A 346 -2.62 -35.71 -1.86
C TYR A 346 -2.01 -36.17 -3.18
N PHE A 347 -1.30 -35.29 -3.91
CA PHE A 347 -0.71 -35.63 -5.21
C PHE A 347 0.71 -36.18 -5.13
N GLY A 348 1.50 -35.75 -4.13
CA GLY A 348 2.91 -36.11 -3.99
C GLY A 348 3.22 -37.17 -2.93
N GLU A 349 2.28 -37.48 -2.03
CA GLU A 349 2.46 -38.43 -0.90
C GLU A 349 3.71 -38.14 -0.04
N ARG A 350 4.01 -36.86 0.24
CA ARG A 350 5.22 -36.41 0.95
C ARG A 350 4.98 -36.17 2.44
N ASN A 351 6.02 -35.72 3.14
CA ASN A 351 5.92 -35.26 4.53
C ASN A 351 5.00 -34.03 4.60
N ILE A 352 3.97 -34.11 5.45
CA ILE A 352 3.00 -33.03 5.61
C ILE A 352 3.65 -31.72 6.08
N VAL A 353 4.74 -31.78 6.86
CA VAL A 353 5.49 -30.59 7.31
C VAL A 353 6.13 -29.87 6.13
N ASP A 354 6.66 -30.61 5.17
CA ASP A 354 7.26 -30.08 3.95
C ASP A 354 6.19 -29.45 3.05
N ASP A 355 5.04 -30.12 2.90
CA ASP A 355 3.94 -29.59 2.09
C ASP A 355 3.37 -28.27 2.66
N PHE A 356 3.27 -28.16 3.99
CA PHE A 356 2.93 -26.90 4.65
C PHE A 356 4.03 -25.84 4.44
N SER A 357 5.29 -26.23 4.50
CA SER A 357 6.44 -25.34 4.26
C SER A 357 6.38 -24.76 2.85
N ILE A 358 6.20 -25.61 1.84
CA ILE A 358 6.08 -25.20 0.44
C ILE A 358 4.86 -24.31 0.24
N ALA A 359 3.70 -24.68 0.78
CA ALA A 359 2.47 -23.91 0.64
C ALA A 359 2.62 -22.47 1.17
N MET A 360 3.24 -22.32 2.34
CA MET A 360 3.53 -21.04 2.95
C MET A 360 4.56 -20.22 2.16
N SER A 361 5.59 -20.89 1.66
CA SER A 361 6.64 -20.31 0.82
C SER A 361 6.08 -19.75 -0.49
N VAL A 362 5.35 -20.55 -1.28
CA VAL A 362 4.82 -20.10 -2.58
C VAL A 362 3.74 -19.03 -2.42
N LEU A 363 2.89 -19.15 -1.40
CA LEU A 363 1.81 -18.19 -1.15
C LEU A 363 2.32 -16.83 -0.66
N SER A 364 3.43 -16.83 0.08
CA SER A 364 4.11 -15.60 0.50
C SER A 364 5.02 -15.03 -0.57
N THR A 365 5.09 -15.66 -1.74
CA THR A 365 6.07 -15.40 -2.81
C THR A 365 7.49 -15.34 -2.23
N GLY A 366 7.81 -16.34 -1.42
CA GLY A 366 9.03 -16.42 -0.62
C GLY A 366 10.07 -17.35 -1.22
N GLY A 367 9.74 -18.54 -1.70
CA GLY A 367 10.65 -19.37 -2.51
C GLY A 367 11.55 -20.34 -1.78
N PHE A 368 11.50 -20.40 -0.45
CA PHE A 368 12.19 -21.47 0.28
C PHE A 368 11.56 -22.83 0.00
N MET A 369 12.42 -23.83 -0.16
CA MET A 369 12.03 -25.23 -0.31
C MET A 369 12.58 -26.02 0.88
N PRO A 370 11.79 -26.95 1.46
CA PRO A 370 12.24 -27.81 2.54
C PRO A 370 13.17 -28.94 2.05
N ASP A 371 13.05 -29.32 0.79
CA ASP A 371 13.85 -30.36 0.14
C ASP A 371 14.11 -29.92 -1.31
N SER A 372 15.38 -29.97 -1.72
CA SER A 372 15.81 -29.60 -3.07
C SER A 372 15.30 -30.58 -4.14
N ALA A 373 15.16 -31.86 -3.81
CA ALA A 373 14.74 -32.93 -4.72
C ALA A 373 13.24 -32.89 -5.06
N ILE A 374 12.43 -32.15 -4.29
CA ILE A 374 11.00 -32.00 -4.56
C ILE A 374 10.77 -31.42 -5.96
N LEU A 375 11.58 -30.45 -6.36
CA LEU A 375 11.46 -29.78 -7.65
C LEU A 375 11.81 -30.69 -8.83
N GLU A 376 12.68 -31.68 -8.63
CA GLU A 376 13.05 -32.67 -9.65
C GLU A 376 11.96 -33.74 -9.85
N THR A 377 11.15 -33.99 -8.83
CA THR A 377 10.17 -35.09 -8.79
C THR A 377 8.72 -34.62 -8.93
N LEU A 378 8.48 -33.35 -9.28
CA LEU A 378 7.13 -32.78 -9.40
C LEU A 378 6.29 -33.52 -10.45
N THR A 379 5.11 -33.95 -10.02
CA THR A 379 4.04 -34.42 -10.89
C THR A 379 3.31 -33.24 -11.53
N LEU A 380 2.65 -33.49 -12.67
CA LEU A 380 1.94 -32.45 -13.41
C LEU A 380 0.86 -31.70 -12.59
N PRO A 381 0.07 -32.35 -11.70
CA PRO A 381 -0.81 -31.65 -10.78
C PRO A 381 -0.08 -30.71 -9.82
N GLU A 382 1.08 -31.09 -9.30
CA GLU A 382 1.85 -30.29 -8.35
C GLU A 382 2.39 -29.00 -8.99
N TYR A 383 2.85 -29.07 -10.25
CA TYR A 383 3.18 -27.87 -11.03
C TYR A 383 2.06 -26.82 -10.98
N PHE A 384 0.81 -27.25 -11.23
CA PHE A 384 -0.34 -26.34 -11.22
C PHE A 384 -0.69 -25.84 -9.82
N VAL A 385 -0.55 -26.67 -8.78
CA VAL A 385 -0.80 -26.27 -7.40
C VAL A 385 0.20 -25.19 -6.96
N LEU A 386 1.49 -25.39 -7.24
CA LEU A 386 2.54 -24.43 -6.90
C LEU A 386 2.39 -23.12 -7.67
N MET A 387 2.23 -23.18 -9.01
CA MET A 387 1.98 -21.99 -9.82
C MET A 387 0.71 -21.25 -9.39
N GLY A 388 -0.34 -21.99 -9.01
CA GLY A 388 -1.57 -21.43 -8.45
C GLY A 388 -1.30 -20.66 -7.16
N GLY A 389 -0.52 -21.22 -6.23
CA GLY A 389 -0.11 -20.56 -5.00
C GLY A 389 0.67 -19.26 -5.24
N MET A 390 1.64 -19.28 -6.15
CA MET A 390 2.45 -18.11 -6.52
C MET A 390 1.60 -16.98 -7.12
N ILE A 391 0.67 -17.34 -8.02
CA ILE A 391 -0.26 -16.39 -8.65
C ILE A 391 -1.18 -15.81 -7.58
N LEU A 392 -1.72 -16.62 -6.66
CA LEU A 392 -2.57 -16.14 -5.58
C LEU A 392 -1.85 -15.14 -4.67
N GLY A 393 -0.59 -15.38 -4.31
CA GLY A 393 0.20 -14.42 -3.51
C GLY A 393 0.44 -13.09 -4.23
N THR A 394 0.56 -13.13 -5.55
CA THR A 394 0.85 -11.97 -6.40
C THR A 394 -0.33 -11.06 -6.68
N LEU A 395 -1.56 -11.56 -6.53
CA LEU A 395 -2.79 -10.80 -6.76
C LEU A 395 -3.06 -9.78 -5.63
N PRO A 396 -3.78 -8.68 -5.91
CA PRO A 396 -4.06 -7.67 -4.90
C PRO A 396 -4.90 -8.20 -3.73
N PHE A 397 -4.55 -7.84 -2.49
CA PHE A 397 -5.34 -8.24 -1.30
C PHE A 397 -6.82 -7.81 -1.36
N GLY A 398 -7.12 -6.71 -2.06
CA GLY A 398 -8.50 -6.26 -2.30
C GLY A 398 -9.35 -7.28 -3.07
N LEU A 399 -8.74 -8.06 -3.96
CA LEU A 399 -9.40 -9.14 -4.70
C LEU A 399 -9.74 -10.31 -3.76
N HIS A 400 -8.80 -10.73 -2.92
CA HIS A 400 -9.01 -11.79 -1.93
C HIS A 400 -10.10 -11.43 -0.91
N TYR A 401 -10.09 -10.19 -0.43
CA TYR A 401 -11.16 -9.68 0.43
C TYR A 401 -12.53 -9.70 -0.27
N ALA A 402 -12.57 -9.33 -1.55
CA ALA A 402 -13.79 -9.37 -2.34
C ALA A 402 -14.32 -10.80 -2.54
N PHE A 403 -13.46 -11.81 -2.70
CA PHE A 403 -13.87 -13.21 -2.81
C PHE A 403 -14.66 -13.71 -1.59
N VAL A 404 -14.30 -13.26 -0.38
CA VAL A 404 -14.97 -13.68 0.85
C VAL A 404 -16.30 -12.95 1.08
N ARG A 405 -16.37 -11.68 0.72
CA ARG A 405 -17.50 -10.80 1.08
C ARG A 405 -18.53 -10.62 -0.04
N LYS A 406 -18.19 -10.90 -1.30
CA LYS A 406 -19.11 -10.83 -2.44
C LYS A 406 -19.51 -12.22 -2.92
N LYS A 407 -20.67 -12.33 -3.56
CA LYS A 407 -21.01 -13.51 -4.37
C LYS A 407 -19.98 -13.62 -5.49
N PHE A 408 -19.29 -14.75 -5.58
CA PHE A 408 -18.19 -15.05 -6.52
C PHE A 408 -18.42 -14.52 -7.95
N MET A 409 -19.66 -14.61 -8.45
CA MET A 409 -20.05 -14.18 -9.81
C MET A 409 -20.21 -12.66 -10.02
N SER A 410 -19.96 -11.82 -9.01
CA SER A 410 -20.06 -10.34 -9.14
C SER A 410 -18.70 -9.65 -9.19
N ILE A 411 -17.60 -10.41 -9.18
CA ILE A 411 -16.24 -9.88 -9.11
C ILE A 411 -15.77 -9.51 -10.52
N LYS A 412 -15.63 -8.20 -10.78
CA LYS A 412 -15.00 -7.72 -12.00
C LYS A 412 -13.49 -7.64 -11.79
N LEU A 413 -12.72 -8.32 -12.63
CA LEU A 413 -11.26 -8.18 -12.69
C LEU A 413 -10.92 -6.71 -12.98
N THR A 414 -9.96 -6.15 -12.24
CA THR A 414 -9.47 -4.80 -12.54
C THR A 414 -8.56 -4.82 -13.75
N HIS A 415 -8.41 -3.65 -14.37
CA HIS A 415 -7.48 -3.45 -15.47
C HIS A 415 -6.04 -3.82 -15.09
N GLU A 416 -5.65 -3.64 -13.83
CA GLU A 416 -4.34 -4.04 -13.31
C GLU A 416 -4.11 -5.56 -13.41
N VAL A 417 -5.06 -6.36 -12.91
CA VAL A 417 -4.96 -7.83 -12.96
C VAL A 417 -4.99 -8.32 -14.41
N GLY A 418 -5.78 -7.67 -15.28
CA GLY A 418 -5.77 -7.95 -16.72
C GLY A 418 -4.41 -7.70 -17.39
N ILE A 419 -3.75 -6.57 -17.05
CA ILE A 419 -2.38 -6.30 -17.53
C ILE A 419 -1.40 -7.36 -17.04
N TYR A 420 -1.47 -7.73 -15.76
CA TYR A 420 -0.61 -8.76 -15.18
C TYR A 420 -0.67 -10.06 -15.96
N PHE A 421 -1.87 -10.59 -16.20
CA PHE A 421 -2.02 -11.83 -16.96
C PHE A 421 -1.58 -11.69 -18.43
N ALA A 422 -1.75 -10.51 -19.03
CA ALA A 422 -1.25 -10.26 -20.39
C ALA A 422 0.29 -10.25 -20.47
N ILE A 423 0.96 -9.61 -19.51
CA ILE A 423 2.43 -9.64 -19.40
C ILE A 423 2.91 -11.06 -19.15
N LEU A 424 2.27 -11.78 -18.23
CA LEU A 424 2.62 -13.16 -17.90
C LEU A 424 2.49 -14.07 -19.14
N ALA A 425 1.35 -14.06 -19.82
CA ALA A 425 1.12 -14.88 -21.01
C ALA A 425 2.09 -14.54 -22.15
N GLY A 426 2.33 -13.26 -22.42
CA GLY A 426 3.28 -12.82 -23.44
C GLY A 426 4.72 -13.25 -23.13
N SER A 427 5.10 -13.20 -21.86
CA SER A 427 6.45 -13.58 -21.42
C SER A 427 6.66 -15.09 -21.41
N ILE A 428 5.62 -15.88 -21.10
CA ILE A 428 5.65 -17.34 -21.22
C ILE A 428 5.92 -17.73 -22.67
N LEU A 429 5.14 -17.19 -23.61
CA LEU A 429 5.31 -17.47 -25.05
C LEU A 429 6.71 -17.08 -25.53
N LEU A 430 7.19 -15.90 -25.12
CA LEU A 430 8.51 -15.42 -25.50
C LEU A 430 9.63 -16.31 -24.92
N PHE A 431 9.55 -16.69 -23.65
CA PHE A 431 10.57 -17.52 -23.00
C PHE A 431 10.65 -18.93 -23.60
N ILE A 432 9.51 -19.55 -23.92
CA ILE A 432 9.45 -20.84 -24.64
C ILE A 432 10.13 -20.73 -26.02
N VAL A 433 9.97 -19.62 -26.73
CA VAL A 433 10.61 -19.44 -28.06
C VAL A 433 12.11 -19.17 -27.95
N LEU A 434 12.55 -18.52 -26.87
CA LEU A 434 13.95 -18.14 -26.66
C LEU A 434 14.81 -19.26 -26.07
N THR A 435 14.20 -20.32 -25.53
CA THR A 435 14.90 -21.41 -24.82
C THR A 435 14.49 -22.77 -25.39
N ASP A 436 15.37 -23.77 -25.27
CA ASP A 436 15.08 -25.17 -25.64
C ASP A 436 14.67 -26.01 -24.41
N ILE A 437 14.07 -25.34 -23.42
CA ILE A 437 13.67 -25.94 -22.15
C ILE A 437 12.26 -26.53 -22.29
N ARG A 438 11.96 -27.61 -21.56
CA ARG A 438 10.61 -28.21 -21.55
C ARG A 438 9.55 -27.13 -21.31
N GLU A 439 8.44 -27.18 -22.04
CA GLU A 439 7.42 -26.13 -22.03
C GLU A 439 6.87 -25.87 -20.61
N ILE A 440 6.62 -26.92 -19.83
CA ILE A 440 6.11 -26.78 -18.46
C ILE A 440 7.12 -26.11 -17.52
N ASP A 441 8.41 -26.40 -17.69
CA ASP A 441 9.48 -25.79 -16.88
C ASP A 441 9.66 -24.31 -17.26
N SER A 442 9.52 -24.00 -18.55
CA SER A 442 9.51 -22.63 -19.05
C SER A 442 8.34 -21.82 -18.47
N VAL A 443 7.14 -22.40 -18.45
CA VAL A 443 5.95 -21.78 -17.84
C VAL A 443 6.19 -21.53 -16.35
N PHE A 444 6.66 -22.55 -15.63
CA PHE A 444 6.92 -22.44 -14.20
C PHE A 444 7.98 -21.39 -13.88
N THR A 445 9.09 -21.37 -14.62
CA THR A 445 10.16 -20.39 -14.44
C THR A 445 9.65 -18.96 -14.62
N VAL A 446 8.86 -18.70 -15.67
CA VAL A 446 8.28 -17.38 -15.91
C VAL A 446 7.25 -17.00 -14.85
N VAL A 447 6.43 -17.94 -14.38
CA VAL A 447 5.49 -17.71 -13.28
C VAL A 447 6.24 -17.39 -11.99
N ALA A 448 7.22 -18.19 -11.59
CA ALA A 448 8.04 -17.95 -10.40
C ALA A 448 8.77 -16.61 -10.46
N THR A 449 9.31 -16.24 -11.63
CA THR A 449 9.99 -14.96 -11.85
C THR A 449 9.03 -13.77 -11.75
N SER A 450 7.92 -13.82 -12.50
CA SER A 450 6.96 -12.70 -12.56
C SER A 450 6.22 -12.48 -11.24
N THR A 451 6.02 -13.55 -10.47
CA THR A 451 5.42 -13.50 -9.14
C THR A 451 6.42 -13.14 -8.05
N THR A 452 7.72 -13.03 -8.40
CA THR A 452 8.84 -12.90 -7.45
C THR A 452 8.83 -14.00 -6.39
N ALA A 453 8.32 -15.19 -6.72
CA ALA A 453 8.20 -16.30 -5.78
C ALA A 453 9.48 -17.09 -5.58
N GLY A 454 10.48 -16.94 -6.45
CA GLY A 454 11.84 -17.46 -6.22
C GLY A 454 12.04 -18.96 -6.28
N THR A 455 11.00 -19.74 -6.60
CA THR A 455 11.16 -21.17 -6.80
C THR A 455 11.84 -21.44 -8.14
N GLN A 456 13.04 -22.01 -8.09
CA GLN A 456 13.88 -22.27 -9.25
C GLN A 456 13.95 -23.77 -9.53
N ILE A 457 13.47 -24.18 -10.70
CA ILE A 457 13.47 -25.59 -11.16
C ILE A 457 14.52 -25.87 -12.24
N ILE A 458 15.11 -24.83 -12.81
CA ILE A 458 16.15 -24.91 -13.84
C ILE A 458 17.39 -24.18 -13.36
N ASP A 459 18.55 -24.66 -13.76
CA ASP A 459 19.78 -23.90 -13.58
C ASP A 459 19.80 -22.70 -14.55
N LEU A 460 19.93 -21.50 -14.00
CA LEU A 460 19.97 -20.26 -14.77
C LEU A 460 21.38 -19.92 -15.28
N GLY A 461 22.43 -20.56 -14.75
CA GLY A 461 23.84 -20.27 -15.05
C GLY A 461 24.30 -20.53 -16.50
N GLY A 462 23.41 -20.94 -17.40
CA GLY A 462 23.74 -21.26 -18.79
C GLY A 462 22.66 -20.98 -19.84
N ILE A 463 21.54 -20.34 -19.48
CA ILE A 463 20.36 -20.22 -20.37
C ILE A 463 20.50 -19.15 -21.48
N GLY A 464 21.67 -18.49 -21.58
CA GLY A 464 21.95 -17.44 -22.53
C GLY A 464 21.47 -16.05 -22.08
N SER A 465 22.08 -15.00 -22.64
CA SER A 465 21.86 -13.63 -22.15
C SER A 465 20.44 -13.09 -22.42
N THR A 466 19.81 -13.47 -23.54
CA THR A 466 18.48 -12.95 -23.92
C THR A 466 17.37 -13.43 -22.98
N PRO A 467 17.24 -14.74 -22.65
CA PRO A 467 16.33 -15.21 -21.62
C PRO A 467 16.60 -14.58 -20.24
N MET A 468 17.88 -14.43 -19.86
CA MET A 468 18.25 -13.79 -18.59
C MET A 468 17.77 -12.34 -18.50
N ILE A 469 17.90 -11.56 -19.58
CA ILE A 469 17.37 -10.20 -19.65
C ILE A 469 15.84 -10.19 -19.51
N LEU A 470 15.14 -11.14 -20.13
CA LEU A 470 13.68 -11.25 -19.99
C LEU A 470 13.30 -11.51 -18.53
N LEU A 471 13.94 -12.47 -17.86
CA LEU A 471 13.70 -12.76 -16.45
C LEU A 471 14.03 -11.56 -15.55
N LEU A 472 15.12 -10.84 -15.84
CA LEU A 472 15.52 -9.62 -15.14
C LEU A 472 14.47 -8.52 -15.25
N VAL A 473 13.88 -8.32 -16.43
CA VAL A 473 12.79 -7.35 -16.61
C VAL A 473 11.55 -7.79 -15.84
N LEU A 474 11.22 -9.08 -15.82
CA LEU A 474 10.07 -9.61 -15.10
C LEU A 474 10.20 -9.43 -13.58
N MET A 475 11.34 -9.76 -12.99
CA MET A 475 11.57 -9.57 -11.55
C MET A 475 11.53 -8.09 -11.15
N LEU A 476 12.04 -7.18 -12.01
CA LEU A 476 11.94 -5.73 -11.79
C LEU A 476 10.50 -5.23 -11.82
N ILE A 477 9.68 -5.71 -12.75
CA ILE A 477 8.25 -5.34 -12.81
C ILE A 477 7.51 -5.93 -11.61
N GLY A 478 7.71 -7.21 -11.35
CA GLY A 478 7.08 -7.97 -10.27
C GLY A 478 5.56 -8.05 -10.39
N GLY A 479 4.91 -8.14 -9.22
CA GLY A 479 3.48 -8.44 -9.11
C GLY A 479 2.51 -7.26 -9.23
N CYS A 480 1.27 -7.50 -8.82
CA CYS A 480 0.29 -6.43 -8.63
C CYS A 480 0.60 -5.58 -7.38
N GLY A 481 0.02 -4.39 -7.29
CA GLY A 481 0.10 -3.52 -6.13
C GLY A 481 -0.68 -4.07 -4.94
N PHE A 482 -0.17 -3.83 -3.73
CA PHE A 482 -0.73 -4.38 -2.49
C PHE A 482 -0.92 -5.92 -2.55
N SER A 483 0.17 -6.61 -2.86
CA SER A 483 0.29 -8.08 -2.85
C SER A 483 1.58 -8.51 -2.13
N THR A 484 1.85 -9.80 -1.99
CA THR A 484 3.07 -10.30 -1.33
C THR A 484 4.31 -10.21 -2.21
N ALA A 485 4.16 -10.06 -3.53
CA ALA A 485 5.28 -9.97 -4.45
C ALA A 485 6.20 -8.75 -4.15
N GLY A 486 7.41 -8.74 -4.68
CA GLY A 486 8.30 -7.58 -4.70
C GLY A 486 8.24 -6.80 -6.01
N GLY A 487 9.32 -6.06 -6.31
CA GLY A 487 9.51 -5.27 -7.53
C GLY A 487 8.78 -3.91 -7.58
N ILE A 488 8.81 -3.28 -8.75
CA ILE A 488 8.23 -1.94 -9.01
C ILE A 488 6.70 -1.93 -8.91
N LYS A 489 6.07 -3.07 -9.20
CA LYS A 489 4.62 -3.30 -9.28
C LYS A 489 3.95 -2.74 -10.53
N ILE A 490 3.05 -3.52 -11.10
CA ILE A 490 2.27 -3.16 -12.29
C ILE A 490 1.41 -1.91 -12.06
N PHE A 491 0.89 -1.73 -10.84
CA PHE A 491 0.16 -0.53 -10.44
C PHE A 491 0.91 0.77 -10.80
N ARG A 492 2.24 0.82 -10.58
CA ARG A 492 3.06 2.01 -10.84
C ARG A 492 3.23 2.29 -12.32
N LEU A 493 3.40 1.24 -13.11
CA LEU A 493 3.47 1.35 -14.57
C LEU A 493 2.15 1.91 -15.14
N GLN A 494 1.02 1.44 -14.60
CA GLN A 494 -0.30 1.93 -14.99
C GLN A 494 -0.49 3.41 -14.62
N GLN A 495 -0.05 3.84 -13.44
CA GLN A 495 -0.10 5.25 -13.03
C GLN A 495 0.64 6.12 -14.06
N ILE A 496 1.90 5.80 -14.36
CA ILE A 496 2.72 6.57 -15.32
C ILE A 496 2.05 6.65 -16.70
N TYR A 497 1.51 5.53 -17.19
CA TYR A 497 0.80 5.49 -18.47
C TYR A 497 -0.44 6.41 -18.48
N GLN A 498 -1.27 6.37 -17.45
CA GLN A 498 -2.46 7.21 -17.34
C GLN A 498 -2.11 8.71 -17.29
N PHE A 499 -0.99 9.04 -16.65
CA PHE A 499 -0.52 10.43 -16.55
C PHE A 499 0.26 10.89 -17.78
N ARG A 500 0.51 10.02 -18.77
CA ARG A 500 1.24 10.36 -20.00
C ARG A 500 0.66 11.58 -20.71
N LYS A 501 -0.66 11.69 -20.72
CA LYS A 501 -1.42 12.80 -21.34
C LYS A 501 -1.14 14.18 -20.74
N TYR A 502 -0.52 14.22 -19.56
CA TYR A 502 -0.19 15.46 -18.88
C TYR A 502 1.28 15.87 -19.02
N PHE A 503 2.15 15.08 -19.67
CA PHE A 503 3.57 15.44 -19.83
C PHE A 503 3.83 16.80 -20.51
N LYS A 504 2.84 17.35 -21.24
CA LYS A 504 2.92 18.71 -21.79
C LYS A 504 2.82 19.76 -20.65
N LYS A 505 3.84 20.63 -20.53
CA LYS A 505 4.01 21.67 -19.48
C LYS A 505 2.74 22.44 -19.13
N THR A 506 1.90 22.78 -20.12
CA THR A 506 0.65 23.54 -19.96
C THR A 506 -0.47 22.80 -19.21
N LYS A 507 -0.39 21.47 -19.03
CA LYS A 507 -1.39 20.68 -18.31
C LYS A 507 -0.90 20.15 -16.94
N TRP A 508 0.41 20.18 -16.67
CA TRP A 508 0.99 19.72 -15.39
C TRP A 508 0.50 20.50 -14.17
N GLN A 509 0.34 21.82 -14.29
CA GLN A 509 -0.10 22.66 -13.17
C GLN A 509 -1.58 22.45 -12.81
N LYS A 510 -2.37 21.80 -13.69
CA LYS A 510 -3.80 21.51 -13.46
C LYS A 510 -4.02 20.22 -12.67
N ILE A 511 -2.97 19.43 -12.40
CA ILE A 511 -3.07 18.19 -11.63
C ILE A 511 -3.14 18.53 -10.12
N PRO A 512 -4.07 17.91 -9.36
CA PRO A 512 -4.08 18.00 -7.90
C PRO A 512 -2.69 17.74 -7.30
N SER A 513 -2.35 18.43 -6.21
CA SER A 513 -1.03 18.27 -5.55
C SER A 513 -0.73 16.84 -5.12
N HIS A 514 -1.75 16.10 -4.67
CA HIS A 514 -1.65 14.69 -4.27
C HIS A 514 -1.17 13.79 -5.41
N ASP A 515 -1.82 13.87 -6.58
CA ASP A 515 -1.51 12.99 -7.72
C ASP A 515 -0.11 13.27 -8.29
N ARG A 516 0.36 14.52 -8.21
CA ARG A 516 1.74 14.87 -8.58
C ARG A 516 2.77 14.17 -7.68
N LYS A 517 2.51 14.07 -6.37
CA LYS A 517 3.41 13.36 -5.44
C LYS A 517 3.50 11.87 -5.78
N GLU A 518 2.37 11.25 -6.13
CA GLU A 518 2.35 9.83 -6.52
C GLU A 518 3.13 9.56 -7.82
N ILE A 519 3.04 10.46 -8.81
CA ILE A 519 3.83 10.35 -10.05
C ILE A 519 5.33 10.46 -9.77
N TRP A 520 5.74 11.45 -8.96
CA TRP A 520 7.15 11.61 -8.59
C TRP A 520 7.70 10.38 -7.87
N VAL A 521 6.91 9.85 -6.95
CA VAL A 521 7.18 8.59 -6.29
C VAL A 521 7.38 7.46 -7.31
N ALA A 522 6.44 7.26 -8.25
CA ALA A 522 6.54 6.19 -9.24
C ALA A 522 7.78 6.34 -10.15
N LEU A 523 8.14 7.58 -10.52
CA LEU A 523 9.35 7.87 -11.30
C LEU A 523 10.64 7.58 -10.52
N ILE A 524 10.70 7.95 -9.23
CA ILE A 524 11.85 7.66 -8.37
C ILE A 524 12.05 6.14 -8.25
N LEU A 525 10.97 5.38 -8.07
CA LEU A 525 11.02 3.91 -8.01
C LEU A 525 11.56 3.29 -9.30
N MET A 526 11.08 3.76 -10.45
CA MET A 526 11.48 3.25 -11.75
C MET A 526 12.97 3.45 -12.03
N VAL A 527 13.58 4.49 -11.45
CA VAL A 527 15.03 4.72 -11.52
C VAL A 527 15.76 3.93 -10.43
N LEU A 528 15.25 3.90 -9.20
CA LEU A 528 15.98 3.32 -8.07
C LEU A 528 16.08 1.79 -8.15
N PHE A 529 15.01 1.08 -8.51
CA PHE A 529 15.02 -0.39 -8.55
C PHE A 529 16.11 -0.97 -9.49
N PRO A 530 16.32 -0.43 -10.71
CA PRO A 530 17.43 -0.86 -11.55
C PRO A 530 18.81 -0.33 -11.12
N THR A 531 18.89 0.83 -10.43
CA THR A 531 20.19 1.46 -10.14
C THR A 531 20.77 1.13 -8.77
N ALA A 532 19.93 0.87 -7.77
CA ALA A 532 20.37 0.52 -6.41
C ALA A 532 21.12 -0.84 -6.31
N PRO A 533 20.87 -1.84 -7.16
CA PRO A 533 21.68 -3.06 -7.22
C PRO A 533 23.10 -2.87 -7.77
N ILE A 534 23.35 -1.82 -8.57
CA ILE A 534 24.63 -1.62 -9.28
C ILE A 534 25.84 -1.60 -8.33
N PRO A 535 25.82 -0.89 -7.19
CA PRO A 535 26.95 -0.91 -6.25
C PRO A 535 27.25 -2.29 -5.68
N VAL A 536 26.22 -3.11 -5.43
CA VAL A 536 26.39 -4.49 -4.93
C VAL A 536 26.95 -5.37 -6.04
N ALA A 537 26.41 -5.27 -7.25
CA ALA A 537 26.92 -5.98 -8.42
C ALA A 537 28.38 -5.64 -8.73
N TYR A 538 28.76 -4.37 -8.60
CA TYR A 538 30.13 -3.92 -8.77
C TYR A 538 31.05 -4.46 -7.67
N HIS A 539 30.56 -4.52 -6.42
CA HIS A 539 31.31 -5.11 -5.32
C HIS A 539 31.60 -6.59 -5.56
N LEU A 540 30.58 -7.38 -5.94
CA LEU A 540 30.74 -8.79 -6.29
C LEU A 540 31.67 -8.97 -7.49
N SER A 541 31.55 -8.12 -8.51
CA SER A 541 32.44 -8.22 -9.69
C SER A 541 33.91 -7.95 -9.35
N ASN A 542 34.21 -7.07 -8.39
CA ASN A 542 35.58 -6.87 -7.90
C ASN A 542 36.16 -8.11 -7.18
N GLN A 543 35.31 -9.04 -6.75
CA GLN A 543 35.73 -10.32 -6.16
C GLN A 543 36.00 -11.39 -7.22
N GLY A 544 35.74 -11.10 -8.49
CA GLY A 544 36.02 -12.00 -9.62
C GLY A 544 34.79 -12.59 -10.30
N TYR A 545 33.58 -12.29 -9.83
CA TYR A 545 32.34 -12.72 -10.48
C TYR A 545 32.01 -11.90 -11.73
N ASP A 546 31.29 -12.49 -12.69
CA ASP A 546 30.82 -11.75 -13.86
C ASP A 546 29.83 -10.65 -13.46
N PHE A 547 29.93 -9.47 -14.08
CA PHE A 547 29.08 -8.33 -13.72
C PHE A 547 27.61 -8.57 -14.06
N SER A 548 27.31 -9.26 -15.16
CA SER A 548 25.93 -9.50 -15.59
C SER A 548 25.21 -10.45 -14.62
N ASP A 549 25.91 -11.51 -14.19
CA ASP A 549 25.46 -12.46 -13.18
C ASP A 549 25.34 -11.80 -11.79
N SER A 550 26.35 -11.01 -11.39
CA SER A 550 26.33 -10.24 -10.15
C SER A 550 25.17 -9.24 -10.10
N TYR A 551 24.87 -8.61 -11.23
CA TYR A 551 23.74 -7.69 -11.37
C TYR A 551 22.41 -8.44 -11.32
N PHE A 552 22.30 -9.61 -11.96
CA PHE A 552 21.11 -10.45 -11.87
C PHE A 552 20.80 -10.84 -10.42
N GLU A 553 21.79 -11.32 -9.67
CA GLU A 553 21.67 -11.67 -8.24
C GLU A 553 21.29 -10.46 -7.37
N SER A 554 21.94 -9.32 -7.62
CA SER A 554 21.64 -8.09 -6.89
C SER A 554 20.23 -7.56 -7.18
N VAL A 555 19.75 -7.70 -8.43
CA VAL A 555 18.36 -7.41 -8.78
C VAL A 555 17.42 -8.39 -8.09
N GLY A 556 17.72 -9.70 -8.12
CA GLY A 556 16.96 -10.73 -7.42
C GLY A 556 16.77 -10.40 -5.93
N ALA A 557 17.83 -9.94 -5.28
CA ALA A 557 17.81 -9.50 -3.89
C ALA A 557 16.93 -8.25 -3.66
N ILE A 558 17.10 -7.16 -4.43
CA ILE A 558 16.27 -5.95 -4.23
C ILE A 558 14.81 -6.16 -4.62
N THR A 559 14.53 -7.05 -5.58
CA THR A 559 13.14 -7.34 -5.96
C THR A 559 12.51 -8.42 -5.10
N THR A 560 13.27 -8.97 -4.14
CA THR A 560 12.89 -10.11 -3.30
C THR A 560 12.31 -11.25 -4.17
N ALA A 561 13.01 -11.58 -5.26
CA ALA A 561 12.53 -12.49 -6.29
C ALA A 561 13.08 -13.90 -6.16
N GLY A 562 14.07 -14.13 -5.30
CA GLY A 562 14.62 -15.45 -4.94
C GLY A 562 15.35 -16.24 -6.01
N LEU A 563 15.39 -15.74 -7.24
CA LEU A 563 16.15 -16.34 -8.33
C LEU A 563 17.59 -15.84 -8.33
N GLY A 564 18.51 -16.75 -8.62
CA GLY A 564 19.95 -16.48 -8.67
C GLY A 564 20.65 -17.39 -9.67
N VAL A 565 21.92 -17.10 -9.92
CA VAL A 565 22.82 -17.87 -10.77
C VAL A 565 23.83 -18.68 -9.96
N GLY A 566 23.76 -18.60 -8.63
CA GLY A 566 24.60 -19.35 -7.71
C GLY A 566 25.83 -18.57 -7.23
N ILE A 567 25.86 -17.24 -7.37
CA ILE A 567 26.93 -16.41 -6.78
C ILE A 567 26.74 -16.29 -5.26
N ILE A 568 25.50 -16.13 -4.80
CA ILE A 568 25.22 -16.07 -3.37
C ILE A 568 25.15 -17.48 -2.79
N ASP A 569 26.27 -17.92 -2.23
CA ASP A 569 26.42 -19.21 -1.58
C ASP A 569 27.02 -19.09 -0.16
N ILE A 570 27.30 -20.23 0.46
CA ILE A 570 27.89 -20.30 1.80
C ILE A 570 29.35 -19.86 1.84
N ASP A 571 30.06 -19.83 0.71
CA ASP A 571 31.47 -19.48 0.61
C ASP A 571 31.70 -17.98 0.36
N LEU A 572 30.65 -17.26 -0.08
CA LEU A 572 30.67 -15.80 -0.21
C LEU A 572 31.09 -15.12 1.10
N ASP A 573 31.87 -14.04 1.01
CA ASP A 573 32.40 -13.38 2.20
C ASP A 573 31.27 -12.78 3.10
N ALA A 574 31.57 -12.69 4.40
CA ALA A 574 30.62 -12.21 5.39
C ALA A 574 30.08 -10.79 5.09
N PHE A 575 30.91 -9.90 4.54
CA PHE A 575 30.48 -8.54 4.25
C PHE A 575 29.49 -8.51 3.08
N SER A 576 29.74 -9.26 2.00
CA SER A 576 28.80 -9.37 0.88
C SER A 576 27.46 -9.95 1.29
N LYS A 577 27.46 -11.01 2.12
CA LYS A 577 26.20 -11.58 2.65
C LYS A 577 25.39 -10.56 3.43
N ILE A 578 26.03 -9.77 4.30
CA ILE A 578 25.36 -8.70 5.04
C ILE A 578 24.84 -7.62 4.07
N LEU A 579 25.65 -7.21 3.09
CA LEU A 579 25.30 -6.20 2.09
C LEU A 579 24.06 -6.62 1.29
N VAL A 580 24.02 -7.86 0.81
CA VAL A 580 22.88 -8.42 0.10
C VAL A 580 21.66 -8.54 1.02
N GLY A 581 21.83 -8.96 2.27
CA GLY A 581 20.74 -9.01 3.26
C GLY A 581 20.11 -7.62 3.48
N PHE A 582 20.92 -6.56 3.54
CA PHE A 582 20.41 -5.19 3.56
C PHE A 582 19.68 -4.80 2.27
N LEU A 583 20.17 -5.23 1.10
CA LEU A 583 19.53 -4.97 -0.17
C LEU A 583 18.11 -5.58 -0.23
N MET A 584 17.94 -6.79 0.31
CA MET A 584 16.62 -7.43 0.46
C MET A 584 15.68 -6.63 1.36
N ILE A 585 16.16 -6.16 2.51
CA ILE A 585 15.37 -5.33 3.43
C ILE A 585 14.96 -4.03 2.73
N LEU A 586 15.87 -3.37 2.01
CA LEU A 586 15.58 -2.16 1.25
C LEU A 586 14.58 -2.39 0.12
N GLY A 587 14.68 -3.52 -0.55
CA GLY A 587 13.78 -3.95 -1.61
C GLY A 587 12.35 -4.19 -1.14
N ARG A 588 12.21 -4.84 0.01
CA ARG A 588 10.90 -5.14 0.61
C ARG A 588 10.16 -3.90 1.08
N LEU A 589 10.91 -2.90 1.52
CA LEU A 589 10.34 -1.58 1.74
C LEU A 589 10.00 -1.04 0.35
N GLU A 590 8.71 -0.97 -0.01
CA GLU A 590 8.31 -0.17 -1.17
C GLU A 590 9.02 1.18 -1.02
N ILE A 591 10.05 1.44 -1.84
CA ILE A 591 11.09 2.49 -1.65
C ILE A 591 10.49 3.88 -1.42
N ILE A 592 9.20 4.05 -1.70
CA ILE A 592 8.31 5.09 -1.18
C ILE A 592 8.60 5.44 0.28
N LEU A 593 8.74 4.43 1.13
CA LEU A 593 9.11 4.54 2.53
C LEU A 593 10.43 5.31 2.68
N LEU A 594 11.45 4.92 1.91
CA LEU A 594 12.76 5.58 1.88
C LEU A 594 12.66 6.99 1.29
N ALA A 595 11.91 7.20 0.21
CA ALA A 595 11.70 8.50 -0.41
C ALA A 595 11.03 9.49 0.57
N TYR A 596 10.07 9.04 1.37
CA TYR A 596 9.44 9.87 2.41
C TYR A 596 10.34 10.08 3.65
N ILE A 597 11.26 9.16 3.94
CA ILE A 597 12.26 9.31 5.01
C ILE A 597 13.32 10.35 4.63
N PHE A 598 13.87 10.25 3.42
CA PHE A 598 15.04 11.01 2.96
C PHE A 598 14.72 12.26 2.14
N VAL A 599 13.48 12.43 1.65
CA VAL A 599 13.05 13.62 0.89
C VAL A 599 11.93 14.35 1.66
N PRO A 600 12.27 15.24 2.62
CA PRO A 600 11.29 15.97 3.43
C PRO A 600 10.26 16.76 2.60
N LYS A 601 10.67 17.24 1.42
CA LYS A 601 9.82 17.99 0.48
C LYS A 601 8.64 17.18 -0.09
N LEU A 602 8.70 15.84 -0.04
CA LEU A 602 7.58 14.99 -0.45
C LEU A 602 6.50 14.89 0.65
N VAL A 603 6.88 15.12 1.91
CA VAL A 603 5.99 15.02 3.08
C VAL A 603 5.21 16.32 3.32
N SER A 604 5.84 17.49 3.11
CA SER A 604 5.21 18.82 3.10
C SER A 604 4.31 19.02 1.90
#